data_AF-A0A7G7YR23-F1
#
_entry.id   AF-A0A7G7YR23-F1
#
_cell.length_a   1.000
_cell.length_b   1.000
_cell.length_c   1.000
_cell.angle_alpha   90.00
_cell.angle_beta   90.00
_cell.angle_gamma   90.00
#
_symmetry.space_group_name_H-M   'P 1'
#
loop_
_entity.id
_entity.type
_entity.pdbx_description
1 polymer ?
#
loop_
_entity_poly.entity_id
_entity_poly.type
_entity_poly.pdbx_seq_one_letter_code
_entity_poly.pdbx_strand_id
1 'polypeptide(L)'
;MLRTHLAGELRTDNIGQEVTLTGWVGRRRDHGGVIFIDMRDRSGVAQVVFRESEVAKRAHALRSEYCIKVTGIVEARPEGSENPNLASGGIEVNVSELEVLSEAAALPFQIDDPSSAGEVGEETRLKYRYLDLRRRTQGDALRLRSRVNAAARGVLARHDFTEIETPTLTRSTPEGARDFLVPARLKPGCFYALPQSPQLFKQLLMVAGMERYYQIARCYRDEDFRADRQPEFTQLDVEMSFVDQEDVISLAEEIIQAVWAEAGYNITTPIPRMTYADAMRLYGSDKPDLRFDIQIIECTDFFQDTTFRVFQSEYVGAVVMEGGASQPRRQLDAWQEWAKQRGAKGLAYILVGKDGELSGPVAKNITDDERKGIADHVGAKPGDCIFFAAGETKSSRALLGAARSAIAEKLGLIKDGEWAFTWVVDAPMFEPSADAKASGDVALGHSAWTAVHHAFTSPKPEFLETFDTDPGNALAYAYDIVCNGNEIGGGSIRIHRKDIQERVFKVMGITEDEAQEKFGFLLDAFAFGAPPHGGIAFGWDRIVTLLGGFGSIRDVIAFPKSGGGVDPLTDAPSEITAAQRKEAGLDFKPRKTQPQK
;
A
#
# COMPACT_ATOMS: atom_id res chain seq x y z
N MET A 1 -39.56 4.75 8.93
CA MET A 1 -38.39 5.33 8.24
C MET A 1 -38.74 6.75 7.82
N LEU A 2 -37.78 7.70 7.86
CA LEU A 2 -38.03 9.10 7.45
C LEU A 2 -38.16 9.30 5.93
N ARG A 3 -37.77 8.29 5.14
CA ARG A 3 -37.84 8.25 3.67
C ARG A 3 -38.60 7.01 3.20
N THR A 4 -39.11 7.08 1.98
CA THR A 4 -39.75 5.96 1.25
C THR A 4 -38.83 5.38 0.19
N HIS A 5 -38.00 6.21 -0.44
CA HIS A 5 -37.12 5.86 -1.55
C HIS A 5 -35.74 6.50 -1.35
N LEU A 6 -34.75 5.99 -2.09
CA LEU A 6 -33.44 6.62 -2.21
C LEU A 6 -33.41 7.50 -3.47
N ALA A 7 -32.75 8.65 -3.38
CA ALA A 7 -32.79 9.67 -4.43
C ALA A 7 -32.26 9.14 -5.78
N GLY A 8 -31.10 8.49 -5.77
CA GLY A 8 -30.46 7.93 -6.97
C GLY A 8 -31.12 6.68 -7.53
N GLU A 9 -32.14 6.11 -6.86
CA GLU A 9 -32.87 4.92 -7.33
C GLU A 9 -34.14 5.26 -8.11
N LEU A 10 -34.61 6.50 -8.09
CA LEU A 10 -35.80 6.92 -8.85
C LEU A 10 -35.58 6.80 -10.36
N ARG A 11 -36.57 6.23 -11.07
CA ARG A 11 -36.61 6.02 -12.52
C ARG A 11 -37.94 6.50 -13.11
N THR A 12 -38.07 6.43 -14.42
CA THR A 12 -39.32 6.72 -15.15
C THR A 12 -40.49 5.87 -14.68
N ASP A 13 -40.24 4.65 -14.21
CA ASP A 13 -41.27 3.74 -13.69
C ASP A 13 -41.90 4.25 -12.37
N ASN A 14 -41.29 5.25 -11.74
CA ASN A 14 -41.84 5.90 -10.54
C ASN A 14 -42.78 7.07 -10.85
N ILE A 15 -42.96 7.47 -12.12
CA ILE A 15 -43.80 8.63 -12.48
C ILE A 15 -45.23 8.46 -11.93
N GLY A 16 -45.76 9.53 -11.33
CA GLY A 16 -47.06 9.59 -10.68
C GLY A 16 -47.09 9.09 -9.23
N GLN A 17 -45.99 8.50 -8.73
CA GLN A 17 -45.91 8.05 -7.34
C GLN A 17 -45.58 9.21 -6.40
N GLU A 18 -46.21 9.23 -5.23
CA GLU A 18 -45.78 10.08 -4.13
C GLU A 18 -44.59 9.45 -3.41
N VAL A 19 -43.53 10.23 -3.22
CA VAL A 19 -42.30 9.79 -2.58
C VAL A 19 -41.85 10.79 -1.52
N THR A 20 -41.38 10.27 -0.40
CA THR A 20 -40.58 11.02 0.58
C THR A 20 -39.10 10.69 0.43
N LEU A 21 -38.26 11.69 0.24
CA LEU A 21 -36.80 11.61 0.18
C LEU A 21 -36.18 12.32 1.38
N THR A 22 -35.05 11.81 1.89
CA THR A 22 -34.20 12.53 2.85
C THR A 22 -32.74 12.53 2.40
N GLY A 23 -32.02 13.63 2.60
CA GLY A 23 -30.70 13.81 2.02
C GLY A 23 -30.19 15.25 2.16
N TRP A 24 -29.18 15.58 1.36
CA TRP A 24 -28.53 16.88 1.37
C TRP A 24 -28.84 17.67 0.11
N VAL A 25 -28.95 18.99 0.24
CA VAL A 25 -28.97 19.91 -0.89
C VAL A 25 -27.59 19.91 -1.53
N GLY A 26 -27.40 19.24 -2.67
CA GLY A 26 -26.14 19.25 -3.41
C GLY A 26 -25.93 20.59 -4.12
N ARG A 27 -26.82 20.92 -5.05
CA ARG A 27 -26.82 22.20 -5.78
C ARG A 27 -28.20 22.82 -5.75
N ARG A 28 -28.27 24.15 -5.61
CA ARG A 28 -29.49 24.95 -5.73
C ARG A 28 -29.41 25.83 -6.97
N ARG A 29 -30.49 25.88 -7.74
CA ARG A 29 -30.67 26.75 -8.92
C ARG A 29 -32.00 27.48 -8.78
N ASP A 30 -32.00 28.80 -8.99
CA ASP A 30 -33.17 29.66 -8.81
C ASP A 30 -33.42 30.43 -10.10
N HIS A 31 -34.60 30.23 -10.69
CA HIS A 31 -35.00 30.85 -11.96
C HIS A 31 -36.15 31.87 -11.79
N GLY A 32 -36.26 32.52 -10.62
CA GLY A 32 -37.15 33.66 -10.41
C GLY A 32 -38.64 33.33 -10.25
N GLY A 33 -38.97 32.05 -10.15
CA GLY A 33 -40.33 31.51 -9.95
C GLY A 33 -40.33 30.00 -9.65
N VAL A 34 -39.28 29.29 -10.09
CA VAL A 34 -39.07 27.87 -9.79
C VAL A 34 -37.69 27.68 -9.18
N ILE A 35 -37.62 26.92 -8.08
CA ILE A 35 -36.37 26.51 -7.44
C ILE A 35 -36.12 25.04 -7.77
N PHE A 36 -34.91 24.75 -8.21
CA PHE A 36 -34.43 23.38 -8.44
C PHE A 36 -33.34 23.05 -7.44
N ILE A 37 -33.44 21.86 -6.85
CA ILE A 37 -32.43 21.31 -5.97
C ILE A 37 -32.01 19.94 -6.48
N ASP A 38 -30.71 19.75 -6.60
CA ASP A 38 -30.12 18.43 -6.74
C ASP A 38 -30.00 17.84 -5.35
N MET A 39 -30.94 16.96 -4.98
CA MET A 39 -30.98 16.32 -3.68
C MET A 39 -30.14 15.05 -3.70
N ARG A 40 -29.13 14.99 -2.85
CA ARG A 40 -28.13 13.91 -2.81
C ARG A 40 -28.33 13.02 -1.58
N ASP A 41 -28.22 11.71 -1.78
CA ASP A 41 -28.01 10.74 -0.71
C ASP A 41 -26.97 9.69 -1.11
N ARG A 42 -26.85 8.59 -0.35
CA ARG A 42 -25.84 7.54 -0.62
C ARG A 42 -26.00 6.86 -1.98
N SER A 43 -27.20 6.88 -2.56
CA SER A 43 -27.51 6.18 -3.81
C SER A 43 -27.26 7.03 -5.05
N GLY A 44 -27.14 8.35 -4.89
CA GLY A 44 -26.98 9.30 -5.97
C GLY A 44 -27.79 10.57 -5.76
N VAL A 45 -28.24 11.16 -6.87
CA VAL A 45 -28.91 12.46 -6.90
C VAL A 45 -30.28 12.31 -7.55
N ALA A 46 -31.29 13.03 -7.04
CA ALA A 46 -32.55 13.30 -7.73
C ALA A 46 -32.80 14.81 -7.77
N GLN A 47 -33.36 15.30 -8.88
CA GLN A 47 -33.83 16.69 -8.93
C GLN A 47 -35.16 16.79 -8.20
N VAL A 48 -35.26 17.77 -7.31
CA VAL A 48 -36.51 18.15 -6.64
C VAL A 48 -36.83 19.60 -7.03
N VAL A 49 -38.08 19.86 -7.37
CA VAL A 49 -38.54 21.13 -7.93
C VAL A 49 -39.63 21.74 -7.07
N PHE A 50 -39.58 23.06 -6.88
CA PHE A 50 -40.54 23.84 -6.12
C PHE A 50 -41.17 24.88 -7.06
N ARG A 51 -42.43 24.67 -7.46
CA ARG A 51 -43.03 25.36 -8.63
C ARG A 51 -43.88 26.60 -8.34
N GLU A 52 -44.59 26.68 -7.23
CA GLU A 52 -45.17 27.90 -6.62
C GLU A 52 -46.17 27.47 -5.54
N SER A 53 -45.77 27.62 -4.27
CA SER A 53 -46.56 27.33 -3.06
C SER A 53 -45.87 27.96 -1.85
N GLU A 54 -46.44 27.86 -0.64
CA GLU A 54 -45.73 28.23 0.60
C GLU A 54 -44.41 27.45 0.79
N VAL A 55 -44.29 26.26 0.18
CA VAL A 55 -43.08 25.44 0.22
C VAL A 55 -41.95 26.08 -0.59
N ALA A 56 -42.26 26.72 -1.72
CA ALA A 56 -41.26 27.42 -2.54
C ALA A 56 -40.64 28.61 -1.78
N LYS A 57 -41.44 29.35 -1.00
CA LYS A 57 -40.92 30.42 -0.13
C LYS A 57 -39.91 29.91 0.88
N ARG A 58 -40.19 28.76 1.50
CA ARG A 58 -39.27 28.09 2.44
C ARG A 58 -38.01 27.57 1.74
N ALA A 59 -38.13 27.14 0.48
CA ALA A 59 -37.01 26.66 -0.31
C ALA A 59 -35.99 27.76 -0.68
N HIS A 60 -36.36 29.06 -0.69
CA HIS A 60 -35.40 30.16 -0.89
C HIS A 60 -34.33 30.25 0.22
N ALA A 61 -34.64 29.77 1.43
CA ALA A 61 -33.68 29.75 2.53
C ALA A 61 -32.63 28.64 2.39
N LEU A 62 -32.90 27.59 1.58
CA LEU A 62 -32.00 26.46 1.43
C LEU A 62 -30.65 26.90 0.85
N ARG A 63 -29.58 26.34 1.42
CA ARG A 63 -28.20 26.47 0.95
C ARG A 63 -27.59 25.09 0.74
N SER A 64 -26.44 25.07 0.07
CA SER A 64 -25.68 23.84 -0.12
C SER A 64 -25.46 23.12 1.20
N GLU A 65 -25.56 21.79 1.16
CA GLU A 65 -25.40 20.85 2.27
C GLU A 65 -26.41 20.95 3.41
N TYR A 66 -27.51 21.70 3.26
CA TYR A 66 -28.65 21.59 4.17
C TYR A 66 -29.18 20.15 4.14
N CYS A 67 -29.42 19.58 5.32
CA CYS A 67 -30.08 18.27 5.45
C CYS A 67 -31.58 18.48 5.43
N ILE A 68 -32.26 17.90 4.46
CA ILE A 68 -33.69 18.12 4.22
C ILE A 68 -34.45 16.81 4.07
N LYS A 69 -35.74 16.89 4.37
CA LYS A 69 -36.76 15.92 4.02
C LYS A 69 -37.77 16.59 3.10
N VAL A 70 -38.10 15.93 1.99
CA VAL A 70 -39.10 16.40 1.04
C VAL A 70 -40.08 15.29 0.75
N THR A 71 -41.35 15.65 0.60
CA THR A 71 -42.40 14.78 0.06
C THR A 71 -42.93 15.43 -1.22
N GLY A 72 -43.17 14.63 -2.25
CA GLY A 72 -43.68 15.13 -3.52
C GLY A 72 -44.02 14.03 -4.52
N ILE A 73 -44.55 14.43 -5.67
CA ILE A 73 -44.93 13.51 -6.75
C ILE A 73 -43.78 13.42 -7.76
N VAL A 74 -43.44 12.22 -8.19
CA VAL A 74 -42.48 12.02 -9.28
C VAL A 74 -43.14 12.37 -10.62
N GLU A 75 -42.51 13.26 -11.39
CA GLU A 75 -42.96 13.70 -12.70
C GLU A 75 -41.88 13.42 -13.75
N ALA A 76 -42.30 13.23 -15.00
CA ALA A 76 -41.36 13.26 -16.12
C ALA A 76 -40.77 14.67 -16.23
N ARG A 77 -39.47 14.76 -16.50
CA ARG A 77 -38.90 16.07 -16.84
C ARG A 77 -39.51 16.59 -18.15
N PRO A 78 -39.67 17.92 -18.30
CA PRO A 78 -40.02 18.51 -19.58
C PRO A 78 -39.05 18.10 -20.69
N GLU A 79 -39.57 17.93 -21.91
CA GLU A 79 -38.78 17.57 -23.09
C GLU A 79 -37.60 18.53 -23.29
N GLY A 80 -36.39 17.98 -23.41
CA GLY A 80 -35.14 18.74 -23.56
C GLY A 80 -34.47 19.13 -22.24
N SER A 81 -35.03 18.75 -21.09
CA SER A 81 -34.44 18.99 -19.75
C SER A 81 -33.96 17.71 -19.04
N GLU A 82 -34.00 16.59 -19.75
CA GLU A 82 -33.43 15.32 -19.32
C GLU A 82 -31.92 15.43 -19.13
N ASN A 83 -31.40 14.81 -18.07
CA ASN A 83 -29.96 14.77 -17.82
C ASN A 83 -29.42 13.35 -18.04
N PRO A 84 -28.79 13.05 -19.19
CA PRO A 84 -28.30 11.71 -19.48
C PRO A 84 -27.17 11.26 -18.54
N ASN A 85 -26.56 12.17 -17.78
CA ASN A 85 -25.49 11.85 -16.83
C ASN A 85 -26.01 11.37 -15.46
N LEU A 86 -27.32 11.38 -15.23
CA LEU A 86 -27.94 10.92 -13.99
C LEU A 86 -28.90 9.77 -14.26
N ALA A 87 -28.84 8.73 -13.40
CA ALA A 87 -29.78 7.61 -13.50
C ALA A 87 -31.25 8.03 -13.25
N SER A 88 -31.46 9.09 -12.46
CA SER A 88 -32.75 9.77 -12.24
C SER A 88 -33.01 10.90 -13.26
N GLY A 89 -32.21 10.99 -14.31
CA GLY A 89 -32.14 12.14 -15.20
C GLY A 89 -33.39 12.41 -16.05
N GLY A 90 -34.26 11.41 -16.23
CA GLY A 90 -35.54 11.55 -16.92
C GLY A 90 -36.71 12.00 -16.04
N ILE A 91 -36.50 12.12 -14.71
CA ILE A 91 -37.54 12.48 -13.76
C ILE A 91 -37.15 13.67 -12.88
N GLU A 92 -38.15 14.23 -12.21
CA GLU A 92 -38.00 15.16 -11.09
C GLU A 92 -39.10 14.93 -10.05
N VAL A 93 -38.89 15.40 -8.82
CA VAL A 93 -39.92 15.33 -7.76
C VAL A 93 -40.51 16.71 -7.54
N ASN A 94 -41.79 16.87 -7.85
CA ASN A 94 -42.54 18.09 -7.58
C ASN A 94 -42.96 18.14 -6.11
N VAL A 95 -42.29 19.01 -5.34
CA VAL A 95 -42.32 18.96 -3.87
C VAL A 95 -43.59 19.61 -3.32
N SER A 96 -44.35 18.84 -2.55
CA SER A 96 -45.54 19.27 -1.80
C SER A 96 -45.24 19.60 -0.34
N GLU A 97 -44.18 19.04 0.24
CA GLU A 97 -43.77 19.31 1.62
C GLU A 97 -42.24 19.40 1.76
N LEU A 98 -41.77 20.37 2.57
CA LEU A 98 -40.35 20.54 2.91
C LEU A 98 -40.18 20.63 4.42
N GLU A 99 -39.22 19.88 4.94
CA GLU A 99 -38.75 19.94 6.31
C GLU A 99 -37.22 20.09 6.29
N VAL A 100 -36.72 21.16 6.91
CA VAL A 100 -35.27 21.33 7.11
C VAL A 100 -34.91 20.58 8.38
N LEU A 101 -34.20 19.46 8.23
CA LEU A 101 -33.78 18.62 9.35
C LEU A 101 -32.58 19.25 10.08
N SER A 102 -31.67 19.86 9.32
CA SER A 102 -30.51 20.57 9.87
C SER A 102 -29.95 21.55 8.83
N GLU A 103 -29.68 22.77 9.26
CA GLU A 103 -29.01 23.80 8.45
C GLU A 103 -27.49 23.53 8.35
N ALA A 104 -26.87 23.98 7.27
CA ALA A 104 -25.43 23.95 7.10
C ALA A 104 -24.84 25.37 7.08
N ALA A 105 -23.68 25.55 7.71
CA ALA A 105 -22.90 26.77 7.61
C ALA A 105 -22.25 26.91 6.22
N ALA A 106 -21.59 28.05 5.98
CA ALA A 106 -20.77 28.22 4.79
C ALA A 106 -19.68 27.12 4.74
N LEU A 107 -19.53 26.47 3.58
CA LEU A 107 -18.65 25.32 3.44
C LEU A 107 -17.19 25.75 3.29
N PRO A 108 -16.24 25.01 3.89
CA PRO A 108 -14.81 25.23 3.69
C PRO A 108 -14.35 24.90 2.26
N PHE A 109 -15.09 24.04 1.56
CA PHE A 109 -14.95 23.72 0.14
C PHE A 109 -16.25 23.15 -0.42
N GLN A 110 -16.42 23.17 -1.74
CA GLN A 110 -17.59 22.61 -2.41
C GLN A 110 -17.50 21.08 -2.49
N ILE A 111 -18.61 20.37 -2.29
CA ILE A 111 -18.67 18.91 -2.37
C ILE A 111 -18.74 18.43 -3.84
N ASP A 112 -19.64 19.02 -4.61
CA ASP A 112 -19.93 18.63 -5.99
C ASP A 112 -19.46 19.71 -6.97
N ASP A 113 -18.15 19.84 -7.13
CA ASP A 113 -17.55 20.70 -8.14
C ASP A 113 -16.50 19.93 -8.97
N PRO A 114 -16.85 19.53 -10.22
CA PRO A 114 -15.93 18.91 -11.16
C PRO A 114 -14.70 19.78 -11.47
N SER A 115 -14.81 21.10 -11.33
CA SER A 115 -13.74 22.06 -11.65
C SER A 115 -12.72 22.23 -10.51
N SER A 116 -13.10 21.94 -9.27
CA SER A 116 -12.20 22.00 -8.09
C SER A 116 -11.82 20.64 -7.54
N ALA A 117 -12.05 19.55 -8.31
CA ALA A 117 -11.66 18.20 -7.94
C ALA A 117 -10.15 18.02 -7.65
N GLY A 118 -9.31 19.00 -8.03
CA GLY A 118 -7.88 19.08 -7.69
C GLY A 118 -7.41 20.36 -6.95
N GLU A 119 -8.30 21.29 -6.58
CA GLU A 119 -7.87 22.58 -5.99
C GLU A 119 -7.87 22.63 -4.45
N VAL A 120 -8.62 21.74 -3.78
CA VAL A 120 -8.66 21.73 -2.31
C VAL A 120 -7.45 20.99 -1.76
N GLY A 121 -6.58 21.73 -1.07
CA GLY A 121 -5.38 21.17 -0.42
C GLY A 121 -5.71 20.04 0.56
N GLU A 122 -4.82 19.05 0.64
CA GLU A 122 -4.97 17.86 1.48
C GLU A 122 -5.30 18.22 2.94
N GLU A 123 -4.59 19.19 3.51
CA GLU A 123 -4.80 19.63 4.90
C GLU A 123 -6.26 20.05 5.17
N THR A 124 -6.86 20.83 4.26
CA THR A 124 -8.26 21.25 4.40
C THR A 124 -9.21 20.07 4.25
N ARG A 125 -8.92 19.15 3.31
CA ARG A 125 -9.72 17.92 3.13
C ARG A 125 -9.70 17.05 4.38
N LEU A 126 -8.55 16.87 5.01
CA LEU A 126 -8.41 16.07 6.24
C LEU A 126 -9.05 16.75 7.44
N LYS A 127 -8.88 18.07 7.60
CA LYS A 127 -9.53 18.84 8.68
C LYS A 127 -11.06 18.75 8.65
N TYR A 128 -11.64 18.69 7.45
CA TYR A 128 -13.08 18.53 7.26
C TYR A 128 -13.40 17.19 6.59
N ARG A 129 -12.74 16.10 7.01
CA ARG A 129 -12.86 14.78 6.38
C ARG A 129 -14.31 14.27 6.32
N TYR A 130 -15.14 14.62 7.30
CA TYR A 130 -16.57 14.29 7.31
C TYR A 130 -17.37 14.97 6.17
N LEU A 131 -16.90 16.10 5.64
CA LEU A 131 -17.42 16.72 4.42
C LEU A 131 -16.77 16.11 3.18
N ASP A 132 -15.44 15.89 3.19
CA ASP A 132 -14.72 15.27 2.05
C ASP A 132 -15.28 13.89 1.71
N LEU A 133 -15.66 13.08 2.71
CA LEU A 133 -16.29 11.77 2.54
C LEU A 133 -17.70 11.83 1.92
N ARG A 134 -18.35 13.00 1.84
CA ARG A 134 -19.61 13.18 1.09
C ARG A 134 -19.37 13.22 -0.42
N ARG A 135 -18.16 13.56 -0.86
CA ARG A 135 -17.78 13.57 -2.28
C ARG A 135 -17.81 12.14 -2.80
N ARG A 136 -18.28 11.97 -4.03
CA ARG A 136 -18.49 10.64 -4.62
C ARG A 136 -17.23 9.77 -4.58
N THR A 137 -16.09 10.28 -5.06
CA THR A 137 -14.82 9.54 -5.12
C THR A 137 -14.40 8.98 -3.75
N GLN A 138 -14.49 9.80 -2.69
CA GLN A 138 -14.06 9.43 -1.35
C GLN A 138 -15.06 8.50 -0.66
N GLY A 139 -16.37 8.73 -0.86
CA GLY A 139 -17.39 7.80 -0.39
C GLY A 139 -17.32 6.44 -1.07
N ASP A 140 -17.05 6.42 -2.38
CA ASP A 140 -16.93 5.18 -3.17
C ASP A 140 -15.67 4.40 -2.80
N ALA A 141 -14.58 5.06 -2.40
CA ALA A 141 -13.39 4.42 -1.84
C ALA A 141 -13.72 3.57 -0.60
N LEU A 142 -14.48 4.13 0.36
CA LEU A 142 -14.86 3.40 1.58
C LEU A 142 -15.87 2.27 1.29
N ARG A 143 -16.76 2.47 0.32
CA ARG A 143 -17.69 1.41 -0.12
C ARG A 143 -16.95 0.27 -0.82
N LEU A 144 -15.97 0.59 -1.68
CA LEU A 144 -15.10 -0.41 -2.31
C LEU A 144 -14.36 -1.22 -1.24
N ARG A 145 -13.73 -0.55 -0.27
CA ARG A 145 -13.08 -1.21 0.88
C ARG A 145 -14.01 -2.20 1.57
N SER A 146 -15.26 -1.80 1.83
CA SER A 146 -16.24 -2.68 2.48
C SER A 146 -16.55 -3.93 1.64
N ARG A 147 -16.62 -3.81 0.31
CA ARG A 147 -16.86 -4.97 -0.57
C ARG A 147 -15.63 -5.86 -0.68
N VAL A 148 -14.45 -5.27 -0.81
CA VAL A 148 -13.15 -5.98 -0.78
C VAL A 148 -13.00 -6.81 0.51
N ASN A 149 -13.34 -6.23 1.67
CA ASN A 149 -13.39 -6.96 2.94
C ASN A 149 -14.33 -8.17 2.89
N ALA A 150 -15.53 -7.98 2.33
CA ALA A 150 -16.54 -9.04 2.24
C ALA A 150 -16.12 -10.16 1.27
N ALA A 151 -15.51 -9.81 0.13
CA ALA A 151 -15.02 -10.75 -0.87
C ALA A 151 -13.96 -11.68 -0.29
N ALA A 152 -12.98 -11.11 0.42
CA ALA A 152 -11.92 -11.87 1.08
C ALA A 152 -12.45 -12.80 2.18
N ARG A 153 -13.33 -12.30 3.06
CA ARG A 153 -14.02 -13.14 4.06
C ARG A 153 -14.80 -14.27 3.40
N GLY A 154 -15.45 -13.99 2.26
CA GLY A 154 -16.19 -15.00 1.50
C GLY A 154 -15.30 -16.14 0.99
N VAL A 155 -14.06 -15.87 0.58
CA VAL A 155 -13.09 -16.91 0.20
C VAL A 155 -12.67 -17.71 1.44
N LEU A 156 -12.22 -17.03 2.48
CA LEU A 156 -11.72 -17.66 3.72
C LEU A 156 -12.78 -18.54 4.39
N ALA A 157 -14.04 -18.08 4.43
CA ALA A 157 -15.15 -18.87 4.97
C ALA A 157 -15.44 -20.15 4.16
N ARG A 158 -15.21 -20.16 2.84
CA ARG A 158 -15.35 -21.39 2.02
C ARG A 158 -14.24 -22.40 2.27
N HIS A 159 -13.10 -21.94 2.78
CA HIS A 159 -11.94 -22.75 3.14
C HIS A 159 -11.88 -23.03 4.64
N ASP A 160 -13.00 -22.94 5.36
CA ASP A 160 -13.13 -23.25 6.79
C ASP A 160 -12.17 -22.47 7.72
N PHE A 161 -11.80 -21.26 7.33
CA PHE A 161 -11.00 -20.38 8.19
C PHE A 161 -11.82 -19.78 9.32
N THR A 162 -11.21 -19.65 10.50
CA THR A 162 -11.81 -18.98 11.65
C THR A 162 -11.29 -17.54 11.78
N GLU A 163 -12.20 -16.57 11.85
CA GLU A 163 -11.85 -15.18 12.19
C GLU A 163 -11.60 -15.09 13.70
N ILE A 164 -10.36 -14.82 14.11
CA ILE A 164 -10.00 -14.77 15.54
C ILE A 164 -9.34 -13.41 15.83
N GLU A 165 -9.92 -12.67 16.79
CA GLU A 165 -9.34 -11.40 17.23
C GLU A 165 -8.11 -11.63 18.12
N THR A 166 -7.05 -10.87 17.89
CA THR A 166 -5.82 -10.93 18.71
C THR A 166 -5.62 -9.66 19.53
N PRO A 167 -4.97 -9.73 20.71
CA PRO A 167 -4.76 -8.56 21.55
C PRO A 167 -3.94 -7.45 20.86
N THR A 168 -4.29 -6.20 21.14
CA THR A 168 -3.50 -5.01 20.70
C THR A 168 -2.64 -4.39 21.80
N LEU A 169 -2.86 -4.77 23.07
CA LEU A 169 -1.98 -4.39 24.18
C LEU A 169 -1.02 -5.56 24.45
N THR A 170 0.15 -5.51 23.84
CA THR A 170 1.09 -6.63 23.78
C THR A 170 2.37 -6.34 24.54
N ARG A 171 3.29 -7.31 24.57
CA ARG A 171 4.66 -7.09 25.06
C ARG A 171 5.49 -6.45 23.95
N SER A 172 6.36 -5.51 24.29
CA SER A 172 7.30 -4.95 23.32
C SER A 172 8.33 -6.00 22.90
N THR A 173 8.25 -6.41 21.65
CA THR A 173 9.14 -7.36 20.97
C THR A 173 9.32 -6.86 19.54
N PRO A 174 10.29 -5.96 19.28
CA PRO A 174 10.45 -5.35 17.97
C PRO A 174 10.59 -6.40 16.86
N GLU A 175 9.77 -6.30 15.81
CA GLU A 175 9.76 -7.20 14.63
C GLU A 175 10.39 -6.56 13.38
N GLY A 176 11.20 -5.51 13.57
CA GLY A 176 11.89 -4.79 12.48
C GLY A 176 11.56 -3.29 12.43
N ALA A 177 10.50 -2.86 13.11
CA ALA A 177 10.18 -1.44 13.32
C ALA A 177 10.19 -1.06 14.82
N ARG A 178 9.99 0.23 15.12
CA ARG A 178 9.77 0.69 16.51
C ARG A 178 8.29 0.52 16.90
N ASP A 179 8.07 0.12 18.15
CA ASP A 179 6.73 -0.05 18.73
C ASP A 179 6.14 1.28 19.21
N PHE A 180 4.84 1.47 19.03
CA PHE A 180 4.09 2.43 19.84
C PHE A 180 3.88 1.87 21.25
N LEU A 181 4.23 2.65 22.28
CA LEU A 181 4.13 2.24 23.68
C LEU A 181 2.89 2.81 24.37
N VAL A 182 2.26 2.00 25.22
CA VAL A 182 1.11 2.38 26.04
C VAL A 182 1.44 2.21 27.52
N PRO A 183 1.49 3.28 28.34
CA PRO A 183 1.86 3.18 29.75
C PRO A 183 0.81 2.42 30.56
N ALA A 184 1.26 1.54 31.46
CA ALA A 184 0.39 0.76 32.33
C ALA A 184 0.16 1.48 33.67
N ARG A 185 -0.97 2.19 33.82
CA ARG A 185 -1.35 2.89 35.06
C ARG A 185 -1.24 2.03 36.33
N LEU A 186 -1.63 0.76 36.25
CA LEU A 186 -1.64 -0.17 37.40
C LEU A 186 -0.24 -0.70 37.76
N LYS A 187 0.75 -0.54 36.88
CA LYS A 187 2.12 -1.02 37.09
C LYS A 187 3.11 0.05 36.61
N PRO A 188 3.31 1.13 37.39
CA PRO A 188 4.19 2.24 37.01
C PRO A 188 5.58 1.74 36.60
N GLY A 189 6.10 2.28 35.49
CA GLY A 189 7.35 1.83 34.87
C GLY A 189 7.23 0.67 33.89
N CYS A 190 6.04 0.08 33.73
CA CYS A 190 5.75 -0.93 32.70
C CYS A 190 4.90 -0.34 31.56
N PHE A 191 5.11 -0.88 30.37
CA PHE A 191 4.45 -0.44 29.14
C PHE A 191 3.94 -1.67 28.37
N TYR A 192 2.80 -1.51 27.73
CA TYR A 192 2.41 -2.37 26.61
C TYR A 192 3.00 -1.80 25.31
N ALA A 193 3.05 -2.63 24.27
CA ALA A 193 3.30 -2.22 22.90
C ALA A 193 2.08 -2.51 22.02
N LEU A 194 1.81 -1.63 21.06
CA LEU A 194 0.88 -1.92 19.98
C LEU A 194 1.53 -2.84 18.95
N PRO A 195 0.84 -3.87 18.43
CA PRO A 195 1.45 -4.89 17.59
C PRO A 195 1.82 -4.35 16.21
N GLN A 196 3.04 -4.66 15.76
CA GLN A 196 3.46 -4.42 14.38
C GLN A 196 2.73 -5.33 13.39
N SER A 197 2.32 -6.51 13.86
CA SER A 197 1.48 -7.49 13.20
C SER A 197 0.93 -8.51 14.23
N PRO A 198 -0.05 -9.35 13.90
CA PRO A 198 -0.46 -10.47 14.76
C PRO A 198 0.50 -11.68 14.74
N GLN A 199 1.72 -11.54 14.20
CA GLN A 199 2.64 -12.64 13.87
C GLN A 199 2.90 -13.64 15.00
N LEU A 200 3.08 -13.18 16.24
CA LEU A 200 3.32 -14.09 17.36
C LEU A 200 2.03 -14.82 17.78
N PHE A 201 0.89 -14.13 17.76
CA PHE A 201 -0.40 -14.71 18.15
C PHE A 201 -0.92 -15.71 17.14
N LYS A 202 -0.81 -15.43 15.83
CA LYS A 202 -1.27 -16.38 14.81
C LYS A 202 -0.50 -17.70 14.84
N GLN A 203 0.81 -17.66 15.13
CA GLN A 203 1.60 -18.87 15.37
C GLN A 203 1.13 -19.62 16.61
N LEU A 204 0.85 -18.92 17.71
CA LEU A 204 0.27 -19.56 18.91
C LEU A 204 -1.11 -20.18 18.63
N LEU A 205 -1.91 -19.62 17.73
CA LEU A 205 -3.18 -20.22 17.31
C LEU A 205 -2.97 -21.50 16.49
N MET A 206 -1.87 -21.60 15.74
CA MET A 206 -1.48 -22.86 15.09
C MET A 206 -1.12 -23.91 16.13
N VAL A 207 -0.35 -23.54 17.16
CA VAL A 207 -0.06 -24.41 18.32
C VAL A 207 -1.34 -24.80 19.08
N ALA A 208 -2.32 -23.90 19.17
CA ALA A 208 -3.61 -24.15 19.82
C ALA A 208 -4.53 -25.08 19.04
N GLY A 209 -4.14 -25.52 17.83
CA GLY A 209 -4.95 -26.41 16.99
C GLY A 209 -6.09 -25.70 16.28
N MET A 210 -6.02 -24.38 16.06
CA MET A 210 -7.03 -23.67 15.25
C MET A 210 -6.92 -24.01 13.76
N GLU A 211 -5.74 -24.45 13.32
CA GLU A 211 -5.39 -24.94 11.97
C GLU A 211 -5.53 -23.93 10.82
N ARG A 212 -6.57 -23.08 10.80
CA ARG A 212 -6.83 -22.08 9.77
C ARG A 212 -7.35 -20.80 10.40
N TYR A 213 -6.48 -19.80 10.44
CA TYR A 213 -6.71 -18.51 11.08
C TYR A 213 -6.74 -17.40 10.04
N TYR A 214 -7.66 -16.45 10.21
CA TYR A 214 -7.51 -15.13 9.61
C TYR A 214 -7.97 -14.01 10.53
N GLN A 215 -7.50 -12.79 10.24
CA GLN A 215 -8.01 -11.56 10.82
C GLN A 215 -7.77 -10.39 9.87
N ILE A 216 -8.77 -9.52 9.70
CA ILE A 216 -8.52 -8.18 9.15
C ILE A 216 -8.07 -7.28 10.31
N ALA A 217 -6.78 -7.30 10.61
CA ALA A 217 -6.18 -6.75 11.81
C ALA A 217 -5.70 -5.30 11.63
N ARG A 218 -5.72 -4.53 12.71
CA ARG A 218 -5.02 -3.23 12.78
C ARG A 218 -3.59 -3.45 13.27
N CYS A 219 -2.64 -2.88 12.56
CA CYS A 219 -1.21 -2.95 12.80
C CYS A 219 -0.65 -1.55 13.04
N TYR A 220 0.43 -1.46 13.80
CA TYR A 220 1.00 -0.20 14.28
C TYR A 220 2.52 -0.19 14.14
N ARG A 221 3.09 0.82 13.47
CA ARG A 221 4.54 0.97 13.31
C ARG A 221 4.95 2.43 13.46
N ASP A 222 5.88 2.70 14.39
CA ASP A 222 6.45 4.04 14.61
C ASP A 222 7.68 4.27 13.70
N GLU A 223 7.39 4.42 12.42
CA GLU A 223 8.37 4.65 11.36
C GLU A 223 8.31 6.07 10.79
N ASP A 224 9.36 6.46 10.06
CA ASP A 224 9.34 7.70 9.28
C ASP A 224 8.20 7.70 8.26
N PHE A 225 7.43 8.79 8.27
CA PHE A 225 6.25 8.92 7.44
C PHE A 225 6.61 9.08 5.95
N ARG A 226 5.96 8.28 5.11
CA ARG A 226 5.99 8.39 3.64
C ARG A 226 4.56 8.54 3.11
N ALA A 227 4.42 8.90 1.84
CA ALA A 227 3.12 9.10 1.21
C ALA A 227 2.23 7.84 1.24
N ASP A 228 2.86 6.66 1.29
CA ASP A 228 2.26 5.33 1.30
C ASP A 228 2.35 4.63 2.67
N ARG A 229 2.67 5.37 3.75
CA ARG A 229 2.75 4.83 5.12
C ARG A 229 1.80 5.57 6.07
N GLN A 230 1.15 4.81 6.94
CA GLN A 230 0.33 5.31 8.04
C GLN A 230 0.82 4.68 9.35
N PRO A 231 0.76 5.41 10.48
CA PRO A 231 1.24 4.89 11.77
C PRO A 231 0.35 3.75 12.28
N GLU A 232 -0.90 3.72 11.82
CA GLU A 232 -1.85 2.63 11.99
C GLU A 232 -2.36 2.22 10.60
N PHE A 233 -2.30 0.93 10.26
CA PHE A 233 -2.67 0.42 8.95
C PHE A 233 -3.32 -0.96 9.07
N THR A 234 -4.04 -1.39 8.05
CA THR A 234 -4.81 -2.64 8.10
C THR A 234 -4.12 -3.73 7.29
N GLN A 235 -4.05 -4.93 7.86
CA GLN A 235 -3.64 -6.13 7.16
C GLN A 235 -4.80 -7.14 7.09
N LEU A 236 -4.89 -7.88 5.99
CA LEU A 236 -5.53 -9.20 6.04
C LEU A 236 -4.43 -10.19 6.40
N ASP A 237 -4.49 -10.72 7.62
CA ASP A 237 -3.51 -11.64 8.16
C ASP A 237 -4.09 -13.06 8.14
N VAL A 238 -3.32 -14.02 7.62
CA VAL A 238 -3.73 -15.41 7.38
C VAL A 238 -2.63 -16.35 7.85
N GLU A 239 -2.99 -17.44 8.52
CA GLU A 239 -2.06 -18.49 8.94
C GLU A 239 -2.73 -19.87 8.89
N MET A 240 -1.98 -20.89 8.49
CA MET A 240 -2.44 -22.26 8.32
C MET A 240 -1.45 -23.26 8.90
N SER A 241 -1.93 -24.34 9.51
CA SER A 241 -1.13 -25.49 9.92
C SER A 241 -1.13 -26.57 8.83
N PHE A 242 -0.09 -27.41 8.84
CA PHE A 242 0.09 -28.56 7.95
C PHE A 242 0.12 -28.22 6.46
N VAL A 243 0.67 -27.05 6.13
CA VAL A 243 0.80 -26.52 4.76
C VAL A 243 2.24 -26.43 4.30
N ASP A 244 2.42 -26.46 2.99
CA ASP A 244 3.62 -25.97 2.33
C ASP A 244 3.40 -24.60 1.64
N GLN A 245 4.41 -24.13 0.89
CA GLN A 245 4.34 -22.86 0.19
C GLN A 245 3.25 -22.84 -0.89
N GLU A 246 3.00 -23.95 -1.57
CA GLU A 246 2.01 -24.03 -2.64
C GLU A 246 0.59 -23.90 -2.13
N ASP A 247 0.31 -24.51 -0.97
CA ASP A 247 -0.98 -24.40 -0.31
C ASP A 247 -1.31 -22.94 0.03
N VAL A 248 -0.35 -22.20 0.61
CA VAL A 248 -0.55 -20.79 1.00
C VAL A 248 -0.69 -19.90 -0.24
N ILE A 249 0.14 -20.11 -1.26
CA ILE A 249 0.06 -19.35 -2.52
C ILE A 249 -1.28 -19.59 -3.22
N SER A 250 -1.75 -20.83 -3.29
CA SER A 250 -3.01 -21.17 -3.96
C SER A 250 -4.21 -20.48 -3.31
N LEU A 251 -4.28 -20.50 -1.97
CA LEU A 251 -5.31 -19.76 -1.23
C LEU A 251 -5.19 -18.25 -1.45
N ALA A 252 -3.98 -17.71 -1.39
CA ALA A 252 -3.72 -16.29 -1.62
C ALA A 252 -4.19 -15.85 -3.01
N GLU A 253 -3.94 -16.66 -4.05
CA GLU A 253 -4.41 -16.39 -5.41
C GLU A 253 -5.95 -16.35 -5.51
N GLU A 254 -6.66 -17.26 -4.83
CA GLU A 254 -8.14 -17.21 -4.76
C GLU A 254 -8.66 -15.95 -4.06
N ILE A 255 -7.99 -15.50 -2.99
CA ILE A 255 -8.32 -14.25 -2.29
C ILE A 255 -8.14 -13.07 -3.24
N ILE A 256 -7.00 -12.98 -3.93
CA ILE A 256 -6.69 -11.89 -4.86
C ILE A 256 -7.68 -11.90 -6.04
N GLN A 257 -8.03 -13.07 -6.60
CA GLN A 257 -9.04 -13.19 -7.64
C GLN A 257 -10.39 -12.62 -7.22
N ALA A 258 -10.90 -13.02 -6.05
CA ALA A 258 -12.17 -12.52 -5.53
C ALA A 258 -12.14 -11.01 -5.25
N VAL A 259 -11.00 -10.51 -4.76
CA VAL A 259 -10.81 -9.09 -4.46
C VAL A 259 -10.72 -8.24 -5.74
N TRP A 260 -10.03 -8.69 -6.79
CA TRP A 260 -9.97 -7.97 -8.07
C TRP A 260 -11.28 -8.04 -8.87
N ALA A 261 -12.09 -9.07 -8.67
CA ALA A 261 -13.43 -9.16 -9.26
C ALA A 261 -14.35 -8.00 -8.79
N GLU A 262 -14.13 -7.45 -7.59
CA GLU A 262 -14.85 -6.26 -7.10
C GLU A 262 -14.54 -4.97 -7.88
N ALA A 263 -13.41 -4.95 -8.60
CA ALA A 263 -13.03 -3.91 -9.55
C ALA A 263 -13.35 -4.30 -11.01
N GLY A 264 -14.06 -5.42 -11.23
CA GLY A 264 -14.42 -5.90 -12.56
C GLY A 264 -13.25 -6.52 -13.35
N TYR A 265 -12.17 -6.93 -12.66
CA TYR A 265 -11.02 -7.56 -13.29
C TYR A 265 -10.90 -9.04 -12.90
N ASN A 266 -10.76 -9.91 -13.90
CA ASN A 266 -10.57 -11.34 -13.67
C ASN A 266 -9.07 -11.68 -13.80
N ILE A 267 -8.46 -12.09 -12.69
CA ILE A 267 -7.06 -12.54 -12.70
C ILE A 267 -6.99 -13.97 -13.19
N THR A 268 -6.06 -14.24 -14.10
CA THR A 268 -5.73 -15.61 -14.52
C THR A 268 -4.74 -16.21 -13.54
N THR A 269 -5.04 -17.41 -13.05
CA THR A 269 -4.17 -18.21 -12.19
C THR A 269 -3.69 -19.47 -12.94
N PRO A 270 -2.51 -20.03 -12.59
CA PRO A 270 -1.59 -19.57 -11.55
C PRO A 270 -0.92 -18.24 -11.91
N ILE A 271 -0.68 -17.39 -10.91
CA ILE A 271 0.06 -16.13 -11.11
C ILE A 271 1.53 -16.47 -11.40
N PRO A 272 2.20 -15.79 -12.36
CA PRO A 272 3.61 -16.03 -12.65
C PRO A 272 4.49 -15.90 -11.41
N ARG A 273 5.62 -16.63 -11.40
CA ARG A 273 6.59 -16.60 -10.30
C ARG A 273 7.96 -16.26 -10.81
N MET A 274 8.73 -15.60 -9.95
CA MET A 274 10.09 -15.16 -10.22
C MET A 274 10.93 -15.36 -8.97
N THR A 275 12.18 -15.80 -9.13
CA THR A 275 13.10 -15.83 -8.00
C THR A 275 13.51 -14.41 -7.61
N TYR A 276 13.82 -14.17 -6.34
CA TYR A 276 14.38 -12.89 -5.88
C TYR A 276 15.64 -12.53 -6.68
N ALA A 277 16.49 -13.52 -6.95
CA ALA A 277 17.70 -13.34 -7.75
C ALA A 277 17.38 -12.82 -9.17
N ASP A 278 16.38 -13.38 -9.85
CA ASP A 278 15.94 -12.91 -11.16
C ASP A 278 15.26 -11.55 -11.08
N ALA A 279 14.43 -11.29 -10.07
CA ALA A 279 13.78 -10.00 -9.86
C ALA A 279 14.82 -8.88 -9.72
N MET A 280 15.84 -9.10 -8.89
CA MET A 280 16.96 -8.17 -8.72
C MET A 280 17.83 -8.06 -9.97
N ARG A 281 18.13 -9.17 -10.65
CA ARG A 281 18.99 -9.18 -11.85
C ARG A 281 18.34 -8.49 -13.04
N LEU A 282 17.06 -8.78 -13.30
CA LEU A 282 16.33 -8.29 -14.48
C LEU A 282 15.69 -6.92 -14.26
N TYR A 283 15.30 -6.58 -13.03
CA TYR A 283 14.50 -5.39 -12.75
C TYR A 283 15.07 -4.50 -11.65
N GLY A 284 16.11 -4.94 -10.94
CA GLY A 284 16.75 -4.15 -9.89
C GLY A 284 15.85 -3.91 -8.68
N SER A 285 14.81 -4.73 -8.51
CA SER A 285 13.84 -4.64 -7.43
C SER A 285 13.20 -5.99 -7.16
N ASP A 286 12.97 -6.27 -5.89
CA ASP A 286 12.17 -7.37 -5.34
C ASP A 286 10.65 -7.19 -5.52
N LYS A 287 10.22 -6.04 -6.05
CA LYS A 287 8.83 -5.73 -6.41
C LYS A 287 8.75 -5.18 -7.83
N PRO A 288 9.06 -5.98 -8.85
CA PRO A 288 9.17 -5.51 -10.22
C PRO A 288 7.80 -5.08 -10.77
N ASP A 289 7.78 -3.95 -11.48
CA ASP A 289 6.61 -3.56 -12.27
C ASP A 289 6.66 -4.20 -13.65
N LEU A 290 5.87 -5.25 -13.89
CA LEU A 290 5.93 -6.04 -15.12
C LEU A 290 5.05 -5.50 -16.27
N ARG A 291 4.47 -4.29 -16.13
CA ARG A 291 3.63 -3.69 -17.18
C ARG A 291 4.40 -3.23 -18.42
N PHE A 292 5.72 -3.10 -18.34
CA PHE A 292 6.57 -2.65 -19.44
C PHE A 292 7.86 -3.47 -19.53
N ASP A 293 8.35 -3.67 -20.75
CA ASP A 293 9.51 -4.52 -21.03
C ASP A 293 10.79 -3.69 -21.19
N ILE A 294 11.29 -3.18 -20.08
CA ILE A 294 12.62 -2.55 -19.97
C ILE A 294 13.38 -3.32 -18.91
N GLN A 295 14.23 -4.26 -19.33
CA GLN A 295 15.02 -5.09 -18.43
C GLN A 295 16.43 -4.52 -18.26
N ILE A 296 17.09 -4.91 -17.18
CA ILE A 296 18.51 -4.68 -16.96
C ILE A 296 19.30 -5.72 -17.74
N ILE A 297 20.28 -5.27 -18.51
CA ILE A 297 21.24 -6.12 -19.21
C ILE A 297 22.58 -6.02 -18.50
N GLU A 298 23.11 -7.15 -18.03
CA GLU A 298 24.42 -7.20 -17.39
C GLU A 298 25.52 -7.01 -18.44
N CYS A 299 26.47 -6.13 -18.14
CA CYS A 299 27.58 -5.75 -19.00
C CYS A 299 28.94 -5.98 -18.32
N THR A 300 28.98 -6.58 -17.12
CA THR A 300 30.22 -6.82 -16.36
C THR A 300 31.22 -7.62 -17.19
N ASP A 301 30.80 -8.78 -17.72
CA ASP A 301 31.67 -9.63 -18.55
C ASP A 301 32.05 -8.94 -19.88
N PHE A 302 31.13 -8.16 -20.45
CA PHE A 302 31.38 -7.40 -21.67
C PHE A 302 32.51 -6.36 -21.48
N PHE A 303 32.59 -5.75 -20.29
CA PHE A 303 33.58 -4.73 -19.94
C PHE A 303 34.76 -5.26 -19.11
N GLN A 304 34.97 -6.58 -19.03
CA GLN A 304 36.02 -7.19 -18.19
C GLN A 304 37.43 -6.64 -18.49
N ASP A 305 37.72 -6.35 -19.76
CA ASP A 305 39.02 -5.87 -20.25
C ASP A 305 39.02 -4.35 -20.50
N THR A 306 38.01 -3.63 -20.00
CA THR A 306 37.83 -2.22 -20.29
C THR A 306 38.96 -1.36 -19.73
N THR A 307 39.39 -0.37 -20.50
CA THR A 307 40.31 0.68 -20.01
C THR A 307 39.58 1.83 -19.33
N PHE A 308 38.25 1.86 -19.41
CA PHE A 308 37.46 2.93 -18.82
C PHE A 308 37.27 2.72 -17.32
N ARG A 309 38.03 3.48 -16.51
CA ARG A 309 38.08 3.35 -15.04
C ARG A 309 36.72 3.29 -14.32
N VAL A 310 35.68 3.92 -14.86
CA VAL A 310 34.34 3.88 -14.23
C VAL A 310 33.72 2.49 -14.35
N PHE A 311 33.98 1.78 -15.44
CA PHE A 311 33.44 0.43 -15.71
C PHE A 311 34.37 -0.69 -15.22
N GLN A 312 35.57 -0.37 -14.74
CA GLN A 312 36.40 -1.27 -13.94
C GLN A 312 35.84 -1.41 -12.52
N SER A 313 34.62 -1.96 -12.42
CA SER A 313 33.84 -2.09 -11.18
C SER A 313 33.38 -3.54 -10.99
N GLU A 314 32.95 -3.88 -9.78
CA GLU A 314 32.37 -5.20 -9.46
C GLU A 314 31.19 -5.55 -10.37
N TYR A 315 30.34 -4.56 -10.64
CA TYR A 315 29.16 -4.71 -11.49
C TYR A 315 29.06 -3.57 -12.49
N VAL A 316 28.67 -3.89 -13.72
CA VAL A 316 28.21 -2.95 -14.74
C VAL A 316 26.91 -3.47 -15.34
N GLY A 317 25.87 -2.65 -15.34
CA GLY A 317 24.59 -2.99 -15.96
C GLY A 317 24.05 -1.85 -16.81
N ALA A 318 23.17 -2.18 -17.75
CA ALA A 318 22.57 -1.24 -18.67
C ALA A 318 21.03 -1.35 -18.72
N VAL A 319 20.38 -0.23 -19.04
CA VAL A 319 18.97 -0.19 -19.47
C VAL A 319 18.86 0.63 -20.75
N VAL A 320 17.99 0.19 -21.66
CA VAL A 320 17.81 0.84 -22.98
C VAL A 320 16.52 1.67 -22.96
N MET A 321 16.65 2.94 -23.33
CA MET A 321 15.52 3.84 -23.57
C MET A 321 15.30 3.97 -25.08
N GLU A 322 14.21 3.37 -25.56
CA GLU A 322 13.81 3.45 -26.97
C GLU A 322 13.59 4.91 -27.39
N GLY A 323 14.18 5.31 -28.52
CA GLY A 323 14.09 6.68 -29.02
C GLY A 323 14.84 7.74 -28.18
N GLY A 324 15.56 7.31 -27.15
CA GLY A 324 16.23 8.17 -26.18
C GLY A 324 17.42 8.97 -26.73
N ALA A 325 17.96 8.64 -27.91
CA ALA A 325 19.10 9.37 -28.50
C ALA A 325 18.74 10.82 -28.85
N SER A 326 17.46 11.07 -29.13
CA SER A 326 16.95 12.40 -29.51
C SER A 326 16.83 13.40 -28.34
N GLN A 327 17.12 12.95 -27.10
CA GLN A 327 16.98 13.80 -25.92
C GLN A 327 17.94 15.00 -25.95
N PRO A 328 17.46 16.22 -25.62
CA PRO A 328 18.32 17.38 -25.53
C PRO A 328 19.31 17.24 -24.37
N ARG A 329 20.48 17.89 -24.49
CA ARG A 329 21.54 17.82 -23.47
C ARG A 329 21.05 18.11 -22.05
N ARG A 330 20.15 19.07 -21.88
CA ARG A 330 19.51 19.40 -20.60
C ARG A 330 18.80 18.21 -19.94
N GLN A 331 18.16 17.34 -20.72
CA GLN A 331 17.52 16.13 -20.17
C GLN A 331 18.56 15.10 -19.74
N LEU A 332 19.65 14.94 -20.49
CA LEU A 332 20.75 14.05 -20.11
C LEU A 332 21.47 14.52 -18.84
N ASP A 333 21.61 15.83 -18.65
CA ASP A 333 22.15 16.40 -17.40
C ASP A 333 21.15 16.23 -16.23
N ALA A 334 19.85 16.32 -16.49
CA ALA A 334 18.82 16.03 -15.48
C ALA A 334 18.87 14.57 -14.99
N TRP A 335 19.16 13.61 -15.86
CA TRP A 335 19.39 12.21 -15.48
C TRP A 335 20.62 12.05 -14.55
N GLN A 336 21.67 12.86 -14.72
CA GLN A 336 22.82 12.85 -13.79
C GLN A 336 22.40 13.30 -12.39
N GLU A 337 21.70 14.42 -12.30
CA GLU A 337 21.23 14.96 -11.02
C GLU A 337 20.19 14.05 -10.37
N TRP A 338 19.31 13.45 -11.16
CA TRP A 338 18.34 12.44 -10.70
C TRP A 338 19.02 11.23 -10.06
N ALA A 339 20.15 10.77 -10.61
CA ALA A 339 20.93 9.67 -10.05
C ALA A 339 21.68 10.09 -8.77
N LYS A 340 22.24 11.30 -8.72
CA LYS A 340 22.91 11.84 -7.53
C LYS A 340 21.96 12.00 -6.34
N GLN A 341 20.72 12.41 -6.58
CA GLN A 341 19.68 12.48 -5.54
C GLN A 341 19.37 11.12 -4.92
N ARG A 342 19.76 10.02 -5.57
CA ARG A 342 19.62 8.63 -5.11
C ARG A 342 20.94 8.04 -4.61
N GLY A 343 21.94 8.88 -4.33
CA GLY A 343 23.23 8.47 -3.79
C GLY A 343 24.26 7.96 -4.81
N ALA A 344 23.92 7.92 -6.10
CA ALA A 344 24.86 7.51 -7.13
C ALA A 344 25.80 8.64 -7.55
N LYS A 345 26.96 8.31 -8.15
CA LYS A 345 27.90 9.32 -8.67
C LYS A 345 27.42 9.97 -9.98
N GLY A 346 26.54 9.28 -10.72
CA GLY A 346 25.96 9.69 -11.98
C GLY A 346 25.27 8.52 -12.67
N LEU A 347 24.71 8.78 -13.86
CA LEU A 347 24.10 7.75 -14.72
C LEU A 347 24.75 7.81 -16.10
N ALA A 348 25.74 6.96 -16.32
CA ALA A 348 26.52 6.98 -17.55
C ALA A 348 25.63 6.64 -18.76
N TYR A 349 25.96 7.14 -19.96
CA TYR A 349 25.13 6.87 -21.14
C TYR A 349 25.91 6.85 -22.47
N ILE A 350 25.32 6.15 -23.44
CA ILE A 350 25.66 6.16 -24.87
C ILE A 350 24.40 6.53 -25.65
N LEU A 351 24.53 7.40 -26.64
CA LEU A 351 23.48 7.69 -27.62
C LEU A 351 23.80 6.93 -28.90
N VAL A 352 22.86 6.13 -29.37
CA VAL A 352 22.95 5.43 -30.66
C VAL A 352 22.34 6.32 -31.73
N GLY A 353 23.18 6.90 -32.59
CA GLY A 353 22.74 7.74 -33.71
C GLY A 353 21.81 6.97 -34.66
N LYS A 354 21.05 7.69 -35.49
CA LYS A 354 20.17 7.05 -36.51
C LYS A 354 20.95 6.28 -37.58
N ASP A 355 22.21 6.65 -37.76
CA ASP A 355 23.22 5.99 -38.59
C ASP A 355 23.93 4.84 -37.87
N GLY A 356 23.63 4.60 -36.59
CA GLY A 356 24.31 3.63 -35.74
C GLY A 356 25.58 4.17 -35.07
N GLU A 357 25.99 5.43 -35.33
CA GLU A 357 27.19 5.99 -34.70
C GLU A 357 26.97 6.21 -33.20
N LEU A 358 27.89 5.69 -32.38
CA LEU A 358 27.82 5.85 -30.93
C LEU A 358 28.43 7.18 -30.49
N SER A 359 27.66 7.96 -29.74
CA SER A 359 28.11 9.23 -29.16
C SER A 359 27.82 9.31 -27.66
N GLY A 360 28.31 10.35 -27.01
CA GLY A 360 28.18 10.55 -25.56
C GLY A 360 29.48 10.32 -24.78
N PRO A 361 29.48 10.58 -23.47
CA PRO A 361 30.68 10.54 -22.64
C PRO A 361 31.30 9.15 -22.55
N VAL A 362 30.50 8.09 -22.46
CA VAL A 362 31.00 6.71 -22.34
C VAL A 362 31.66 6.27 -23.65
N ALA A 363 30.99 6.50 -24.79
CA ALA A 363 31.50 6.11 -26.10
C ALA A 363 32.93 6.61 -26.33
N LYS A 364 33.25 7.84 -25.90
CA LYS A 364 34.59 8.46 -26.06
C LYS A 364 35.71 7.80 -25.23
N ASN A 365 35.38 6.98 -24.24
CA ASN A 365 36.34 6.42 -23.28
C ASN A 365 36.46 4.89 -23.31
N ILE A 366 35.56 4.21 -24.04
CA ILE A 366 35.63 2.77 -24.31
C ILE A 366 36.44 2.50 -25.58
N THR A 367 36.96 1.27 -25.70
CA THR A 367 37.72 0.77 -26.84
C THR A 367 36.86 0.65 -28.10
N ASP A 368 37.52 0.54 -29.26
CA ASP A 368 36.82 0.38 -30.54
C ASP A 368 36.04 -0.94 -30.63
N ASP A 369 36.52 -2.01 -29.98
CA ASP A 369 35.85 -3.31 -29.97
C ASP A 369 34.60 -3.27 -29.07
N GLU A 370 34.69 -2.70 -27.87
CA GLU A 370 33.53 -2.45 -27.01
C GLU A 370 32.49 -1.56 -27.71
N ARG A 371 32.95 -0.52 -28.41
CA ARG A 371 32.08 0.38 -29.17
C ARG A 371 31.32 -0.34 -30.29
N LYS A 372 31.94 -1.30 -30.98
CA LYS A 372 31.27 -2.07 -32.04
C LYS A 372 30.26 -3.06 -31.49
N GLY A 373 30.51 -3.65 -30.31
CA GLY A 373 29.68 -4.71 -29.75
C GLY A 373 28.55 -4.25 -28.81
N ILE A 374 28.68 -3.07 -28.18
CA ILE A 374 27.81 -2.72 -27.04
C ILE A 374 26.34 -2.57 -27.42
N ALA A 375 26.03 -2.01 -28.59
CA ALA A 375 24.63 -1.84 -29.03
C ALA A 375 23.95 -3.20 -29.25
N ASP A 376 24.65 -4.13 -29.90
CA ASP A 376 24.15 -5.49 -30.12
C ASP A 376 24.02 -6.27 -28.80
N HIS A 377 24.99 -6.13 -27.89
CA HIS A 377 24.98 -6.79 -26.57
C HIS A 377 23.75 -6.42 -25.74
N VAL A 378 23.36 -5.14 -25.74
CA VAL A 378 22.19 -4.67 -24.98
C VAL A 378 20.89 -4.63 -25.81
N GLY A 379 20.94 -5.04 -27.08
CA GLY A 379 19.80 -5.01 -27.99
C GLY A 379 19.30 -3.61 -28.37
N ALA A 380 20.16 -2.59 -28.31
CA ALA A 380 19.80 -1.21 -28.66
C ALA A 380 19.74 -1.01 -30.19
N LYS A 381 18.78 -0.21 -30.64
CA LYS A 381 18.58 0.12 -32.06
C LYS A 381 19.05 1.56 -32.36
N PRO A 382 19.29 1.90 -33.64
CA PRO A 382 19.53 3.27 -34.05
C PRO A 382 18.41 4.21 -33.57
N GLY A 383 18.78 5.25 -32.80
CA GLY A 383 17.84 6.16 -32.16
C GLY A 383 17.69 6.00 -30.64
N ASP A 384 18.28 4.96 -30.04
CA ASP A 384 18.11 4.66 -28.62
C ASP A 384 19.18 5.31 -27.72
N CYS A 385 18.87 5.42 -26.43
CA CYS A 385 19.85 5.80 -25.40
C CYS A 385 20.08 4.63 -24.46
N ILE A 386 21.34 4.22 -24.31
CA ILE A 386 21.75 3.18 -23.36
C ILE A 386 22.23 3.89 -22.10
N PHE A 387 21.58 3.66 -20.97
CA PHE A 387 22.02 4.14 -19.66
C PHE A 387 22.76 3.04 -18.91
N PHE A 388 23.76 3.41 -18.12
CA PHE A 388 24.62 2.50 -17.37
C PHE A 388 24.75 2.91 -15.91
N ALA A 389 24.78 1.91 -15.03
CA ALA A 389 25.24 2.03 -13.66
C ALA A 389 26.42 1.08 -13.44
N ALA A 390 27.44 1.55 -12.74
CA ALA A 390 28.63 0.78 -12.42
C ALA A 390 29.07 1.04 -10.98
N GLY A 391 29.47 -0.02 -10.28
CA GLY A 391 29.87 0.04 -8.88
C GLY A 391 29.56 -1.26 -8.16
N GLU A 392 29.14 -1.16 -6.91
CA GLU A 392 28.62 -2.29 -6.13
C GLU A 392 27.30 -2.81 -6.74
N THR A 393 27.12 -4.14 -6.72
CA THR A 393 26.00 -4.81 -7.39
C THR A 393 24.63 -4.32 -6.89
N LYS A 394 24.40 -4.29 -5.58
CA LYS A 394 23.09 -3.95 -4.96
C LYS A 394 22.66 -2.52 -5.32
N SER A 395 23.53 -1.54 -5.10
CA SER A 395 23.24 -0.13 -5.36
C SER A 395 23.13 0.19 -6.86
N SER A 396 23.92 -0.47 -7.72
CA SER A 396 23.85 -0.28 -9.17
C SER A 396 22.55 -0.86 -9.76
N ARG A 397 22.14 -2.05 -9.34
CA ARG A 397 20.86 -2.65 -9.73
C ARG A 397 19.68 -1.79 -9.25
N ALA A 398 19.70 -1.32 -8.00
CA ALA A 398 18.65 -0.43 -7.49
C ALA A 398 18.52 0.87 -8.30
N LEU A 399 19.65 1.47 -8.71
CA LEU A 399 19.64 2.66 -9.56
C LEU A 399 19.04 2.38 -10.94
N LEU A 400 19.40 1.26 -11.57
CA LEU A 400 18.86 0.86 -12.88
C LEU A 400 17.38 0.47 -12.80
N GLY A 401 16.96 -0.17 -11.72
CA GLY A 401 15.55 -0.47 -11.44
C GLY A 401 14.72 0.81 -11.26
N ALA A 402 15.27 1.83 -10.59
CA ALA A 402 14.63 3.14 -10.56
C ALA A 402 14.63 3.83 -11.95
N ALA A 403 15.68 3.63 -12.76
CA ALA A 403 15.80 4.22 -14.08
C ALA A 403 14.78 3.62 -15.06
N ARG A 404 14.55 2.29 -15.05
CA ARG A 404 13.53 1.67 -15.92
C ARG A 404 12.15 2.26 -15.68
N SER A 405 11.76 2.45 -14.40
CA SER A 405 10.45 3.01 -14.05
C SER A 405 10.32 4.46 -14.50
N ALA A 406 11.36 5.27 -14.28
CA ALA A 406 11.37 6.66 -14.74
C ALA A 406 11.35 6.77 -16.29
N ILE A 407 12.00 5.84 -17.00
CA ILE A 407 11.94 5.76 -18.46
C ILE A 407 10.52 5.40 -18.91
N ALA A 408 9.90 4.38 -18.30
CA ALA A 408 8.56 3.93 -18.64
C ALA A 408 7.51 5.03 -18.44
N GLU A 409 7.59 5.80 -17.34
CA GLU A 409 6.75 6.97 -17.10
C GLU A 409 6.95 8.02 -18.21
N LYS A 410 8.21 8.35 -18.54
CA LYS A 410 8.54 9.37 -19.54
C LYS A 410 8.12 8.99 -20.96
N LEU A 411 8.09 7.69 -21.26
CA LEU A 411 7.64 7.14 -22.54
C LEU A 411 6.13 6.81 -22.56
N GLY A 412 5.42 6.98 -21.44
CA GLY A 412 3.99 6.65 -21.34
C GLY A 412 3.69 5.17 -21.53
N LEU A 413 4.60 4.28 -21.12
CA LEU A 413 4.46 2.82 -21.28
C LEU A 413 3.53 2.19 -20.24
N ILE A 414 3.24 2.91 -19.15
CA ILE A 414 2.35 2.45 -18.09
C ILE A 414 0.93 2.90 -18.44
N LYS A 415 0.05 1.96 -18.78
CA LYS A 415 -1.35 2.28 -19.11
C LYS A 415 -2.28 2.04 -17.94
N ASP A 416 -3.29 2.91 -17.81
CA ASP A 416 -4.33 2.77 -16.82
C ASP A 416 -5.15 1.49 -17.04
N GLY A 417 -5.46 0.77 -15.96
CA GLY A 417 -6.23 -0.47 -16.01
C GLY A 417 -5.44 -1.72 -16.40
N GLU A 418 -4.15 -1.62 -16.72
CA GLU A 418 -3.28 -2.79 -16.89
C GLU A 418 -2.82 -3.32 -15.53
N TRP A 419 -2.93 -4.65 -15.36
CA TRP A 419 -2.57 -5.36 -14.13
C TRP A 419 -1.53 -6.42 -14.44
N ALA A 420 -0.37 -6.30 -13.80
CA ALA A 420 0.70 -7.27 -13.87
C ALA A 420 1.03 -7.77 -12.47
N PHE A 421 0.93 -9.09 -12.28
CA PHE A 421 1.19 -9.76 -11.02
C PHE A 421 2.38 -10.69 -11.14
N THR A 422 3.15 -10.82 -10.07
CA THR A 422 4.13 -11.89 -9.92
C THR A 422 4.31 -12.24 -8.46
N TRP A 423 4.51 -13.52 -8.17
CA TRP A 423 5.14 -13.93 -6.93
C TRP A 423 6.64 -13.75 -7.04
N VAL A 424 7.26 -13.22 -5.99
CA VAL A 424 8.70 -13.21 -5.79
C VAL A 424 9.01 -14.19 -4.67
N VAL A 425 9.77 -15.23 -5.01
CA VAL A 425 10.11 -16.34 -4.12
C VAL A 425 11.62 -16.42 -3.95
N ASP A 426 12.10 -17.28 -3.06
CA ASP A 426 13.54 -17.60 -2.96
C ASP A 426 14.38 -16.38 -2.54
N ALA A 427 13.82 -15.55 -1.66
CA ALA A 427 14.55 -14.44 -1.05
C ALA A 427 15.68 -14.96 -0.14
N PRO A 428 16.78 -14.21 0.02
CA PRO A 428 17.79 -14.53 1.02
C PRO A 428 17.18 -14.61 2.42
N MET A 429 17.66 -15.53 3.24
CA MET A 429 17.20 -15.66 4.62
C MET A 429 17.73 -14.52 5.51
N PHE A 430 18.98 -14.11 5.24
CA PHE A 430 19.66 -13.07 5.98
C PHE A 430 20.21 -11.99 5.05
N GLU A 431 20.32 -10.77 5.57
CA GLU A 431 21.09 -9.69 4.95
C GLU A 431 22.08 -9.09 5.95
N PRO A 432 23.13 -8.39 5.47
CA PRO A 432 24.05 -7.70 6.36
C PRO A 432 23.32 -6.66 7.22
N SER A 433 23.58 -6.66 8.53
CA SER A 433 22.97 -5.68 9.47
C SER A 433 23.31 -4.23 9.13
N ALA A 434 24.40 -3.99 8.41
CA ALA A 434 24.77 -2.65 7.93
C ALA A 434 23.83 -2.17 6.81
N ASP A 435 23.37 -3.09 5.95
CA ASP A 435 22.47 -2.79 4.85
C ASP A 435 21.07 -2.44 5.36
N ALA A 436 20.53 -3.25 6.28
CA ALA A 436 19.24 -2.98 6.92
C ALA A 436 19.23 -1.62 7.66
N LYS A 437 20.33 -1.25 8.30
CA LYS A 437 20.46 0.08 8.92
C LYS A 437 20.51 1.21 7.89
N ALA A 438 21.12 0.97 6.73
CA ALA A 438 21.19 1.95 5.65
C ALA A 438 19.82 2.16 4.96
N SER A 439 18.96 1.14 4.91
CA SER A 439 17.58 1.25 4.40
C SER A 439 16.61 1.92 5.39
N GLY A 440 17.02 2.08 6.66
CA GLY A 440 16.23 2.68 7.73
C GLY A 440 15.46 1.67 8.58
N ASP A 441 15.74 0.37 8.41
CA ASP A 441 15.11 -0.71 9.17
C ASP A 441 15.85 -0.95 10.50
N VAL A 442 15.13 -1.49 11.50
CA VAL A 442 15.75 -1.87 12.77
C VAL A 442 16.34 -3.26 12.61
N ALA A 443 17.66 -3.35 12.49
CA ALA A 443 18.37 -4.62 12.52
C ALA A 443 17.97 -5.43 13.76
N LEU A 444 17.43 -6.62 13.53
CA LEU A 444 17.09 -7.57 14.57
C LEU A 444 18.37 -8.27 15.03
N GLY A 445 18.69 -8.13 16.32
CA GLY A 445 19.88 -8.72 16.93
C GLY A 445 21.12 -7.81 16.91
N HIS A 446 22.28 -8.42 17.15
CA HIS A 446 23.54 -7.71 17.42
C HIS A 446 24.71 -8.19 16.55
N SER A 447 24.46 -9.03 15.56
CA SER A 447 25.47 -9.60 14.68
C SER A 447 25.67 -8.84 13.36
N ALA A 448 26.56 -9.37 12.52
CA ALA A 448 26.74 -8.92 11.13
C ALA A 448 25.56 -9.26 10.20
N TRP A 449 24.67 -10.16 10.62
CA TRP A 449 23.50 -10.62 9.86
C TRP A 449 22.20 -10.29 10.60
N THR A 450 21.17 -9.95 9.82
CA THR A 450 19.79 -9.80 10.28
C THR A 450 18.83 -10.48 9.32
N ALA A 451 17.59 -10.72 9.74
CA ALA A 451 16.61 -11.43 8.91
C ALA A 451 16.00 -10.49 7.85
N VAL A 452 15.83 -10.99 6.62
CA VAL A 452 15.22 -10.20 5.51
C VAL A 452 13.72 -9.97 5.75
N HIS A 453 12.98 -11.00 6.17
CA HIS A 453 11.55 -10.89 6.48
C HIS A 453 11.30 -10.74 7.98
N HIS A 454 11.56 -11.81 8.75
CA HIS A 454 11.52 -11.82 10.21
C HIS A 454 12.19 -13.08 10.75
N ALA A 455 12.55 -13.08 12.04
CA ALA A 455 13.34 -14.14 12.68
C ALA A 455 12.66 -15.53 12.78
N PHE A 456 11.38 -15.64 12.42
CA PHE A 456 10.59 -16.88 12.49
C PHE A 456 10.39 -17.55 11.14
N THR A 457 10.97 -16.99 10.07
CA THR A 457 10.91 -17.56 8.73
C THR A 457 11.80 -18.79 8.64
N SER A 458 11.25 -19.90 8.15
CA SER A 458 11.98 -21.15 7.94
C SER A 458 12.99 -20.99 6.80
N PRO A 459 14.21 -21.54 6.90
CA PRO A 459 15.02 -21.75 5.72
C PRO A 459 14.31 -22.74 4.78
N LYS A 460 14.61 -22.66 3.49
CA LYS A 460 14.20 -23.73 2.58
C LYS A 460 14.80 -25.08 3.01
N PRO A 461 14.13 -26.22 2.73
CA PRO A 461 14.56 -27.53 3.20
C PRO A 461 16.03 -27.86 2.89
N GLU A 462 16.51 -27.47 1.71
CA GLU A 462 17.89 -27.70 1.26
C GLU A 462 18.96 -26.87 2.01
N PHE A 463 18.56 -25.82 2.74
CA PHE A 463 19.46 -24.99 3.55
C PHE A 463 19.35 -25.25 5.06
N LEU A 464 18.49 -26.16 5.53
CA LEU A 464 18.28 -26.46 6.95
C LEU A 464 19.56 -26.81 7.72
N GLU A 465 20.52 -27.44 7.05
CA GLU A 465 21.79 -27.86 7.66
C GLU A 465 22.92 -26.83 7.50
N THR A 466 22.75 -25.83 6.62
CA THR A 466 23.85 -24.93 6.22
C THR A 466 23.60 -23.46 6.56
N PHE A 467 22.36 -23.04 6.83
CA PHE A 467 22.02 -21.62 6.99
C PHE A 467 22.80 -20.87 8.08
N ASP A 468 23.32 -21.56 9.09
CA ASP A 468 24.11 -20.99 10.18
C ASP A 468 25.63 -21.08 9.97
N THR A 469 26.08 -21.82 8.96
CA THR A 469 27.49 -21.91 8.56
C THR A 469 27.78 -21.13 7.28
N ASP A 470 26.79 -20.98 6.40
CA ASP A 470 26.82 -20.19 5.18
C ASP A 470 25.55 -19.31 5.05
N PRO A 471 25.39 -18.32 5.96
CA PRO A 471 24.18 -17.49 6.02
C PRO A 471 23.95 -16.63 4.77
N GLY A 472 25.00 -16.31 4.01
CA GLY A 472 24.91 -15.46 2.82
C GLY A 472 24.24 -16.13 1.62
N ASN A 473 24.28 -17.47 1.55
CA ASN A 473 23.66 -18.23 0.46
C ASN A 473 22.34 -18.89 0.87
N ALA A 474 21.97 -18.83 2.15
CA ALA A 474 20.75 -19.44 2.67
C ALA A 474 19.50 -18.73 2.11
N LEU A 475 18.57 -19.51 1.57
CA LEU A 475 17.29 -18.99 1.08
C LEU A 475 16.18 -19.21 2.11
N ALA A 476 15.34 -18.19 2.25
CA ALA A 476 14.13 -18.24 3.03
C ALA A 476 13.04 -19.03 2.29
N TYR A 477 12.23 -19.75 3.05
CA TYR A 477 10.99 -20.35 2.55
C TYR A 477 9.85 -19.30 2.56
N ALA A 478 10.11 -18.18 1.88
CA ALA A 478 9.30 -16.97 1.87
C ALA A 478 8.83 -16.61 0.45
N TYR A 479 7.75 -15.82 0.40
CA TYR A 479 7.08 -15.44 -0.82
C TYR A 479 6.36 -14.11 -0.65
N ASP A 480 6.55 -13.22 -1.63
CA ASP A 480 5.85 -11.94 -1.73
C ASP A 480 5.03 -11.90 -3.01
N ILE A 481 3.82 -11.34 -2.92
CA ILE A 481 2.98 -11.07 -4.09
C ILE A 481 3.08 -9.59 -4.46
N VAL A 482 3.41 -9.36 -5.72
CA VAL A 482 3.62 -8.04 -6.30
C VAL A 482 2.55 -7.76 -7.34
N CYS A 483 2.01 -6.54 -7.33
CA CYS A 483 1.08 -6.02 -8.32
C CYS A 483 1.56 -4.66 -8.79
N ASN A 484 1.83 -4.50 -10.10
CA ASN A 484 2.19 -3.20 -10.70
C ASN A 484 3.36 -2.50 -9.98
N GLY A 485 4.40 -3.25 -9.59
CA GLY A 485 5.56 -2.72 -8.86
C GLY A 485 5.33 -2.44 -7.37
N ASN A 486 4.18 -2.87 -6.84
CA ASN A 486 3.82 -2.72 -5.44
C ASN A 486 3.75 -4.09 -4.78
N GLU A 487 4.50 -4.29 -3.70
CA GLU A 487 4.31 -5.43 -2.79
C GLU A 487 2.93 -5.30 -2.15
N ILE A 488 2.01 -6.22 -2.44
CA ILE A 488 0.64 -6.19 -1.90
C ILE A 488 0.42 -7.19 -0.77
N GLY A 489 1.36 -8.12 -0.58
CA GLY A 489 1.39 -9.04 0.55
C GLY A 489 2.67 -9.87 0.57
N GLY A 490 2.97 -10.43 1.73
CA GLY A 490 4.20 -11.19 1.97
C GLY A 490 4.00 -12.21 3.08
N GLY A 491 4.72 -13.32 3.00
CA GLY A 491 4.52 -14.47 3.86
C GLY A 491 5.71 -15.44 3.85
N SER A 492 5.66 -16.41 4.75
CA SER A 492 6.64 -17.49 4.78
C SER A 492 6.12 -18.71 5.52
N ILE A 493 6.75 -19.85 5.25
CA ILE A 493 6.67 -21.03 6.11
C ILE A 493 7.47 -20.74 7.38
N ARG A 494 6.92 -21.12 8.53
CA ARG A 494 7.50 -20.79 9.83
C ARG A 494 8.39 -21.89 10.37
N ILE A 495 9.36 -21.47 11.18
CA ILE A 495 10.09 -22.37 12.05
C ILE A 495 9.13 -22.85 13.15
N HIS A 496 8.92 -24.16 13.24
CA HIS A 496 8.15 -24.79 14.31
C HIS A 496 9.03 -25.63 15.26
N ARG A 497 10.33 -25.75 14.95
CA ARG A 497 11.31 -26.53 15.70
C ARG A 497 12.21 -25.62 16.54
N LYS A 498 12.26 -25.88 17.86
CA LYS A 498 13.06 -25.11 18.82
C LYS A 498 14.54 -25.04 18.45
N ASP A 499 15.14 -26.17 18.06
CA ASP A 499 16.57 -26.26 17.73
C ASP A 499 16.94 -25.42 16.49
N ILE A 500 16.04 -25.33 15.52
CA ILE A 500 16.22 -24.48 14.33
C ILE A 500 16.09 -23.01 14.70
N GLN A 501 15.09 -22.65 15.52
CA GLN A 501 14.85 -21.27 15.95
C GLN A 501 16.03 -20.71 16.75
N GLU A 502 16.62 -21.52 17.64
CA GLU A 502 17.81 -21.16 18.42
C GLU A 502 19.04 -20.92 17.53
N ARG A 503 19.23 -21.75 16.49
CA ARG A 503 20.30 -21.56 15.50
C ARG A 503 20.12 -20.25 14.74
N VAL A 504 18.89 -19.89 14.35
CA VAL A 504 18.60 -18.59 13.71
C VAL A 504 18.92 -17.41 14.63
N PHE A 505 18.51 -17.48 15.90
CA PHE A 505 18.85 -16.45 16.88
C PHE A 505 20.36 -16.31 17.09
N LYS A 506 21.09 -17.43 17.10
CA LYS A 506 22.55 -17.42 17.17
C LYS A 506 23.19 -16.72 15.98
N VAL A 507 22.71 -16.96 14.75
CA VAL A 507 23.19 -16.25 13.55
C VAL A 507 22.99 -14.74 13.70
N MET A 508 21.84 -14.33 14.23
CA MET A 508 21.50 -12.92 14.47
C MET A 508 22.22 -12.31 15.68
N GLY A 509 22.96 -13.10 16.45
CA GLY A 509 23.67 -12.67 17.66
C GLY A 509 22.74 -12.34 18.83
N ILE A 510 21.57 -12.96 18.87
CA ILE A 510 20.64 -12.91 19.99
C ILE A 510 21.05 -14.02 20.97
N THR A 511 21.35 -13.65 22.21
CA THR A 511 21.73 -14.61 23.26
C THR A 511 20.53 -15.42 23.73
N GLU A 512 20.78 -16.57 24.37
CA GLU A 512 19.71 -17.41 24.95
C GLU A 512 18.88 -16.64 25.99
N ASP A 513 19.53 -15.85 26.85
CA ASP A 513 18.85 -15.00 27.83
C ASP A 513 17.96 -13.95 27.16
N GLU A 514 18.43 -13.30 26.08
CA GLU A 514 17.63 -12.34 25.31
C GLU A 514 16.48 -13.01 24.55
N ALA A 515 16.71 -14.19 24.00
CA ALA A 515 15.70 -14.98 23.30
C ALA A 515 14.61 -15.43 24.27
N GLN A 516 14.99 -15.94 25.46
CA GLN A 516 14.03 -16.33 26.49
C GLN A 516 13.32 -15.11 27.07
N GLU A 517 14.02 -13.99 27.29
CA GLU A 517 13.40 -12.76 27.75
C GLU A 517 12.36 -12.29 26.75
N LYS A 518 12.70 -12.13 25.46
CA LYS A 518 11.80 -11.52 24.46
C LYS A 518 10.75 -12.50 23.93
N PHE A 519 11.15 -13.74 23.65
CA PHE A 519 10.37 -14.74 22.90
C PHE A 519 10.12 -16.04 23.68
N GLY A 520 10.49 -16.11 24.96
CA GLY A 520 10.37 -17.34 25.76
C GLY A 520 8.97 -17.95 25.72
N PHE A 521 7.91 -17.13 25.74
CA PHE A 521 6.53 -17.62 25.64
C PHE A 521 6.22 -18.36 24.32
N LEU A 522 6.84 -17.95 23.21
CA LEU A 522 6.70 -18.61 21.90
C LEU A 522 7.55 -19.87 21.86
N LEU A 523 8.81 -19.79 22.32
CA LEU A 523 9.74 -20.93 22.37
C LEU A 523 9.19 -22.05 23.27
N ASP A 524 8.63 -21.69 24.41
CA ASP A 524 7.97 -22.62 25.33
C ASP A 524 6.75 -23.24 24.67
N ALA A 525 5.93 -22.47 23.94
CA ALA A 525 4.79 -23.00 23.20
C ALA A 525 5.21 -24.02 22.13
N PHE A 526 6.32 -23.79 21.43
CA PHE A 526 6.85 -24.73 20.43
C PHE A 526 7.27 -26.08 21.03
N ALA A 527 7.64 -26.13 22.30
CA ALA A 527 7.98 -27.36 23.00
C ALA A 527 6.77 -28.30 23.22
N PHE A 528 5.54 -27.80 23.06
CA PHE A 528 4.31 -28.56 23.26
C PHE A 528 3.69 -29.08 21.95
N GLY A 529 4.53 -29.32 20.92
CA GLY A 529 4.10 -29.91 19.67
C GLY A 529 3.54 -28.91 18.66
N ALA A 530 4.29 -27.83 18.39
CA ALA A 530 3.92 -26.90 17.32
C ALA A 530 3.87 -27.63 15.96
N PRO A 531 2.76 -27.50 15.20
CA PRO A 531 2.67 -28.10 13.87
C PRO A 531 3.56 -27.33 12.88
N PRO A 532 3.95 -27.94 11.74
CA PRO A 532 4.37 -27.17 10.57
C PRO A 532 3.28 -26.16 10.24
N HIS A 533 3.64 -24.90 10.01
CA HIS A 533 2.68 -23.85 9.71
C HIS A 533 3.31 -22.77 8.85
N GLY A 534 2.46 -22.04 8.13
CA GLY A 534 2.85 -20.96 7.23
C GLY A 534 1.69 -20.00 7.03
N GLY A 535 1.99 -18.81 6.53
CA GLY A 535 0.94 -17.82 6.32
C GLY A 535 1.39 -16.66 5.47
N ILE A 536 0.49 -15.69 5.35
CA ILE A 536 0.66 -14.49 4.52
C ILE A 536 -0.09 -13.33 5.15
N ALA A 537 0.43 -12.12 4.99
CA ALA A 537 -0.27 -10.89 5.34
C ALA A 537 -0.34 -9.98 4.12
N PHE A 538 -1.52 -9.41 3.85
CA PHE A 538 -1.73 -8.46 2.76
C PHE A 538 -1.79 -7.02 3.27
N GLY A 539 -1.12 -6.10 2.57
CA GLY A 539 -1.24 -4.66 2.79
C GLY A 539 -2.60 -4.16 2.31
N TRP A 540 -3.61 -4.20 3.19
CA TRP A 540 -5.01 -4.05 2.81
C TRP A 540 -5.34 -2.65 2.28
N ASP A 541 -4.75 -1.62 2.89
CA ASP A 541 -4.90 -0.24 2.42
C ASP A 541 -4.36 -0.07 0.99
N ARG A 542 -3.18 -0.65 0.71
CA ARG A 542 -2.53 -0.59 -0.60
C ARG A 542 -3.34 -1.32 -1.68
N ILE A 543 -3.90 -2.50 -1.37
CA ILE A 543 -4.78 -3.24 -2.29
C ILE A 543 -5.98 -2.38 -2.70
N VAL A 544 -6.69 -1.79 -1.74
CA VAL A 544 -7.87 -0.97 -2.04
C VAL A 544 -7.50 0.30 -2.82
N THR A 545 -6.36 0.91 -2.51
CA THR A 545 -5.81 2.05 -3.27
C THR A 545 -5.59 1.70 -4.73
N LEU A 546 -4.92 0.57 -4.99
CA LEU A 546 -4.68 0.09 -6.35
C LEU A 546 -6.01 -0.18 -7.07
N LEU A 547 -6.88 -1.01 -6.50
CA LEU A 547 -8.16 -1.41 -7.10
C LEU A 547 -9.04 -0.22 -7.54
N GLY A 548 -9.10 0.82 -6.72
CA GLY A 548 -9.89 2.00 -7.02
C GLY A 548 -9.16 3.11 -7.79
N GLY A 549 -7.88 2.90 -8.15
CA GLY A 549 -7.07 3.92 -8.83
C GLY A 549 -6.87 5.18 -8.01
N PHE A 550 -6.76 5.06 -6.69
CA PHE A 550 -6.60 6.21 -5.79
C PHE A 550 -5.13 6.64 -5.70
N GLY A 551 -4.87 7.95 -5.56
CA GLY A 551 -3.51 8.48 -5.53
C GLY A 551 -2.77 8.24 -4.20
N SER A 552 -3.48 7.93 -3.11
CA SER A 552 -2.89 7.67 -1.80
C SER A 552 -3.70 6.66 -1.00
N ILE A 553 -3.03 5.94 -0.09
CA ILE A 553 -3.71 5.12 0.94
C ILE A 553 -4.61 5.95 1.86
N ARG A 554 -4.38 7.27 1.97
CA ARG A 554 -5.21 8.17 2.76
C ARG A 554 -6.64 8.29 2.19
N ASP A 555 -6.80 8.16 0.87
CA ASP A 555 -8.12 8.25 0.24
C ASP A 555 -9.02 7.04 0.58
N VAL A 556 -8.42 5.89 0.91
CA VAL A 556 -9.15 4.64 1.23
C VAL A 556 -9.28 4.38 2.73
N ILE A 557 -8.80 5.30 3.56
CA ILE A 557 -8.94 5.28 5.03
C ILE A 557 -9.97 6.35 5.42
N ALA A 558 -10.88 6.02 6.33
CA ALA A 558 -11.94 6.96 6.72
C ALA A 558 -11.36 8.24 7.34
N PHE A 559 -10.45 8.09 8.31
CA PHE A 559 -9.81 9.19 9.05
C PHE A 559 -8.29 8.97 9.11
N PRO A 560 -7.57 9.23 8.01
CA PRO A 560 -6.13 9.02 7.95
C PRO A 560 -5.37 10.11 8.69
N LYS A 561 -4.11 9.84 9.02
CA LYS A 561 -3.14 10.84 9.47
C LYS A 561 -2.46 11.50 8.27
N SER A 562 -2.12 12.78 8.39
CA SER A 562 -1.25 13.50 7.45
C SER A 562 0.23 13.12 7.67
N GLY A 563 1.15 13.77 6.92
CA GLY A 563 2.58 13.66 7.20
C GLY A 563 2.90 14.01 8.66
N GLY A 564 3.85 13.27 9.26
CA GLY A 564 4.22 13.43 10.68
C GLY A 564 3.26 12.78 11.68
N GLY A 565 2.27 12.02 11.23
CA GLY A 565 1.33 11.30 12.12
C GLY A 565 0.25 12.18 12.75
N VAL A 566 0.08 13.40 12.23
CA VAL A 566 -0.90 14.37 12.72
C VAL A 566 -2.29 14.01 12.18
N ASP A 567 -3.32 14.21 13.00
CA ASP A 567 -4.72 14.20 12.59
C ASP A 567 -5.27 15.63 12.56
N PRO A 568 -5.36 16.27 11.37
CA PRO A 568 -5.91 17.63 11.26
C PRO A 568 -7.39 17.75 11.64
N LEU A 569 -8.13 16.63 11.72
CA LEU A 569 -9.55 16.65 12.11
C LEU A 569 -9.72 16.83 13.62
N THR A 570 -8.88 16.15 14.40
CA THR A 570 -8.99 16.10 15.87
C THR A 570 -7.87 16.85 16.59
N ASP A 571 -6.93 17.44 15.83
CA ASP A 571 -5.71 18.08 16.32
C ASP A 571 -4.83 17.13 17.16
N ALA A 572 -4.82 15.84 16.81
CA ALA A 572 -4.00 14.83 17.48
C ALA A 572 -2.61 14.66 16.80
N PRO A 573 -1.56 14.27 17.54
CA PRO A 573 -1.50 14.13 18.99
C PRO A 573 -1.53 15.49 19.71
N SER A 574 -2.05 15.53 20.94
CA SER A 574 -2.16 16.73 21.76
C SER A 574 -1.50 16.55 23.13
N GLU A 575 -1.23 17.65 23.84
CA GLU A 575 -0.81 17.59 25.23
C GLU A 575 -1.87 16.94 26.12
N ILE A 576 -1.43 16.13 27.09
CA ILE A 576 -2.29 15.60 28.16
C ILE A 576 -2.21 16.47 29.41
N THR A 577 -3.22 16.38 30.26
CA THR A 577 -3.21 17.11 31.53
C THR A 577 -2.14 16.58 32.49
N ALA A 578 -1.66 17.43 33.40
CA ALA A 578 -0.71 17.02 34.44
C ALA A 578 -1.25 15.87 35.33
N ALA A 579 -2.55 15.83 35.57
CA ALA A 579 -3.20 14.74 36.30
C ALA A 579 -3.07 13.40 35.56
N GLN A 580 -3.41 13.36 34.27
CA GLN A 580 -3.26 12.17 33.44
C GLN A 580 -1.80 11.70 33.36
N ARG A 581 -0.85 12.63 33.17
CA ARG A 581 0.58 12.30 33.14
C ARG A 581 1.06 11.63 34.43
N LYS A 582 0.63 12.16 35.59
CA LYS A 582 0.95 11.60 36.91
C LYS A 582 0.34 10.21 37.09
N GLU A 583 -0.93 10.04 36.72
CA GLU A 583 -1.63 8.75 36.82
C GLU A 583 -1.01 7.69 35.90
N ALA A 584 -0.63 8.07 34.68
CA ALA A 584 0.01 7.16 33.73
C ALA A 584 1.40 6.67 34.20
N GLY A 585 2.00 7.30 35.21
CA GLY A 585 3.30 6.90 35.75
C GLY A 585 4.45 7.18 34.79
N LEU A 586 4.30 8.12 33.84
CA LEU A 586 5.34 8.46 32.86
C LEU A 586 6.62 8.99 33.51
N ASP A 587 6.49 9.68 34.64
CA ASP A 587 7.63 10.21 35.40
C ASP A 587 8.15 9.21 36.47
N PHE A 588 7.83 7.92 36.34
CA PHE A 588 8.31 6.88 37.25
C PHE A 588 9.83 6.80 37.22
N LYS A 589 10.45 6.93 38.39
CA LYS A 589 11.91 6.76 38.56
C LYS A 589 12.20 5.33 38.99
N PRO A 590 12.90 4.51 38.17
CA PRO A 590 13.26 3.17 38.57
C PRO A 590 14.12 3.19 39.83
N ARG A 591 13.88 2.27 40.77
CA ARG A 591 14.75 2.09 41.94
C ARG A 591 16.12 1.66 41.44
N LYS A 592 17.19 2.32 41.90
CA LYS A 592 18.57 1.88 41.63
C LYS A 592 18.71 0.42 42.09
N THR A 593 18.91 -0.49 41.15
CA THR A 593 19.29 -1.87 41.42
C THR A 593 20.61 -1.84 42.17
N GLN A 594 20.63 -2.29 43.43
CA GLN A 594 21.89 -2.67 44.06
C GLN A 594 22.41 -3.89 43.28
N PRO A 595 23.70 -3.91 42.88
CA PRO A 595 24.27 -5.09 42.24
C PRO A 595 24.07 -6.28 43.17
N GLN A 596 23.42 -7.34 42.67
CA GLN A 596 23.35 -8.61 43.38
C GLN A 596 24.79 -9.08 43.62
N LYS A 597 25.09 -9.40 44.88
CA LYS A 597 26.39 -9.92 45.33
C LYS A 597 26.60 -11.35 44.90
#